data_AF-A0A9D1QIF2-F1
#
_entry.id   AF-A0A9D1QIF2-F1
#
_cell.length_a   1.000
_cell.length_b   1.000
_cell.length_c   1.000
_cell.angle_alpha   90.00
_cell.angle_beta   90.00
_cell.angle_gamma   90.00
#
_symmetry.space_group_name_H-M   'P 1'
#
loop_
_entity.id
_entity.type
_entity.pdbx_description
1 polymer ?
#
loop_
_entity_poly.entity_id
_entity_poly.type
_entity_poly.pdbx_seq_one_letter_code
_entity_poly.pdbx_strand_id
1 'polypeptide(L)'
;SNTHKFSFKHLMEEINKQLKGQNIPFLHSNSSGKSRDKFNSHDLSEFIKFYNMKKTPKYSYEHEIGNSTQHSYSLEAANFIVGEIKKNPERIITDIKKANKKR
;
A
#
# COMPACT_ATOMS: atom_id res chain seq x y z
N SER A 1 15.38 11.69 -14.00
CA SER A 1 14.73 11.42 -12.70
C SER A 1 13.56 10.48 -12.88
N ASN A 2 13.67 9.21 -12.46
CA ASN A 2 12.49 8.31 -12.38
C ASN A 2 11.81 8.56 -11.03
N THR A 3 10.80 9.43 -10.96
CA THR A 3 10.06 9.69 -9.71
C THR A 3 9.10 8.55 -9.37
N HIS A 4 8.61 7.82 -10.39
CA HIS A 4 7.72 6.67 -10.27
C HIS A 4 8.45 5.39 -10.67
N LYS A 5 9.30 4.88 -9.75
CA LYS A 5 10.20 3.75 -10.02
C LYS A 5 9.55 2.38 -9.80
N PHE A 6 8.45 2.33 -9.05
CA PHE A 6 7.96 1.05 -8.53
C PHE A 6 6.81 0.51 -9.35
N SER A 7 6.93 -0.75 -9.78
CA SER A 7 5.76 -1.56 -10.13
C SER A 7 4.97 -1.87 -8.86
N PHE A 8 3.74 -2.39 -9.00
CA PHE A 8 2.93 -2.80 -7.85
C PHE A 8 3.68 -3.76 -6.90
N LYS A 9 4.38 -4.75 -7.47
CA LYS A 9 5.17 -5.72 -6.69
C LYS A 9 6.35 -5.04 -5.98
N HIS A 10 7.11 -4.21 -6.71
CA HIS A 10 8.26 -3.52 -6.11
C HIS A 10 7.84 -2.51 -5.04
N LEU A 11 6.66 -1.89 -5.17
CA LEU A 11 6.12 -1.01 -4.12
C LEU A 11 5.83 -1.78 -2.83
N MET A 12 5.21 -2.96 -2.94
CA MET A 12 4.95 -3.84 -1.79
C MET A 12 6.26 -4.30 -1.12
N GLU A 13 7.28 -4.63 -1.90
CA GLU A 13 8.59 -5.02 -1.39
C GLU A 13 9.28 -3.85 -0.67
N GLU A 14 9.22 -2.64 -1.24
CA GLU A 14 9.76 -1.42 -0.62
C GLU A 14 9.05 -1.09 0.70
N ILE A 15 7.71 -1.22 0.77
CA ILE A 15 6.95 -1.04 2.02
C ILE A 15 7.42 -2.03 3.09
N ASN A 16 7.50 -3.33 2.77
CA ASN A 16 7.97 -4.33 3.74
C ASN A 16 9.42 -4.07 4.18
N LYS A 17 10.29 -3.65 3.25
CA LYS A 17 11.67 -3.28 3.55
C LYS A 17 11.73 -2.10 4.52
N GLN A 18 10.92 -1.06 4.29
CA GLN A 18 10.87 0.11 5.18
C GLN A 18 10.30 -0.22 6.56
N LEU A 19 9.24 -1.03 6.64
CA LEU A 19 8.67 -1.47 7.92
C LEU A 19 9.72 -2.22 8.76
N LYS A 20 10.43 -3.17 8.14
CA LYS A 20 11.51 -3.92 8.79
C LYS A 20 12.66 -3.00 9.19
N GLY A 21 13.11 -2.11 8.30
CA GLY A 21 14.23 -1.21 8.55
C GLY A 21 13.95 -0.18 9.66
N GLN A 22 12.68 0.21 9.84
CA GLN A 22 12.26 1.15 10.88
C GLN A 22 11.75 0.48 12.16
N ASN A 23 11.81 -0.87 12.25
CA ASN A 23 11.22 -1.65 13.34
C ASN A 23 9.75 -1.29 13.61
N ILE A 24 8.98 -0.98 12.57
CA ILE A 24 7.55 -0.71 12.70
C ILE A 24 6.83 -2.05 12.72
N PRO A 25 6.13 -2.42 13.80
CA PRO A 25 5.35 -3.64 13.83
C PRO A 25 4.21 -3.53 12.81
N PHE A 26 3.98 -4.61 12.07
CA PHE A 26 2.78 -4.76 11.26
C PHE A 26 2.04 -5.96 11.82
N LEU A 27 0.81 -5.77 12.28
CA LEU A 27 -0.02 -6.84 12.82
C LEU A 27 -1.36 -6.79 12.12
N HIS A 28 -1.70 -7.88 11.43
CA HIS A 28 -3.02 -8.04 10.84
C HIS A 28 -3.66 -9.35 11.26
N SER A 29 -4.74 -9.26 12.02
CA SER A 29 -5.58 -10.41 12.36
C SER A 29 -6.82 -10.45 11.48
N ASN A 30 -7.15 -11.63 10.97
CA ASN A 30 -8.41 -11.87 10.28
C ASN A 30 -9.50 -12.37 11.24
N SER A 31 -10.74 -12.41 10.76
CA SER A 31 -11.90 -12.87 11.55
C SER A 31 -11.80 -14.33 12.02
N SER A 32 -10.88 -15.11 11.45
CA SER A 32 -10.62 -16.51 11.83
C SER A 32 -9.53 -16.63 12.90
N GLY A 33 -9.07 -15.52 13.48
CA GLY A 33 -8.02 -15.50 14.50
C GLY A 33 -6.61 -15.74 13.96
N LYS A 34 -6.42 -15.85 12.64
CA LYS A 34 -5.08 -15.93 12.05
C LYS A 34 -4.47 -14.54 11.98
N SER A 35 -3.32 -14.39 12.61
CA SER A 35 -2.51 -13.18 12.57
C SER A 35 -1.37 -13.34 11.58
N ARG A 36 -1.00 -12.26 10.92
CA ARG A 36 0.20 -12.16 10.09
C ARG A 36 0.94 -10.86 10.36
N ASP A 37 2.24 -10.92 10.15
CA ASP A 37 3.20 -9.86 10.41
C ASP A 37 3.83 -9.26 9.14
N LYS A 38 3.43 -9.77 7.97
CA LYS A 38 3.94 -9.33 6.67
C LYS A 38 2.86 -8.65 5.84
N PHE A 39 3.17 -7.45 5.33
CA PHE A 39 2.32 -6.70 4.42
C PHE A 39 2.29 -7.37 3.03
N ASN A 40 1.12 -7.47 2.41
CA ASN A 40 0.95 -8.21 1.16
C ASN A 40 0.23 -7.41 0.05
N SER A 41 0.10 -8.03 -1.13
CA SER A 41 -0.52 -7.43 -2.31
C SER A 41 -1.97 -7.03 -2.08
N HIS A 42 -2.71 -7.80 -1.31
CA HIS A 42 -4.10 -7.48 -1.00
C HIS A 42 -4.21 -6.21 -0.14
N ASP A 43 -3.34 -6.03 0.85
CA ASP A 43 -3.31 -4.79 1.64
C ASP A 43 -2.99 -3.58 0.78
N LEU A 44 -2.02 -3.72 -0.13
CA LEU A 44 -1.65 -2.64 -1.03
C LEU A 44 -2.84 -2.20 -1.90
N SER A 45 -3.59 -3.17 -2.44
CA SER A 45 -4.81 -2.88 -3.21
C SER A 45 -5.85 -2.14 -2.37
N GLU A 46 -6.05 -2.54 -1.11
CA GLU A 46 -6.99 -1.87 -0.19
C GLU A 46 -6.55 -0.42 0.10
N PHE A 47 -5.26 -0.19 0.33
CA PHE A 47 -4.68 1.15 0.50
C PHE A 47 -4.88 2.03 -0.74
N ILE A 48 -4.53 1.51 -1.93
CA ILE A 48 -4.65 2.23 -3.19
C ILE A 48 -6.10 2.63 -3.45
N LYS A 49 -7.04 1.71 -3.22
CA LYS A 49 -8.48 1.97 -3.36
C LYS A 49 -8.95 3.01 -2.34
N PHE A 50 -8.59 2.86 -1.07
CA PHE A 50 -9.11 3.70 0.00
C PHE A 50 -8.67 5.16 -0.12
N TYR A 51 -7.38 5.37 -0.43
CA TYR A 51 -6.77 6.69 -0.56
C TYR A 51 -6.80 7.24 -1.99
N ASN A 52 -7.45 6.55 -2.94
CA ASN A 52 -7.47 6.93 -4.35
C ASN A 52 -6.07 7.24 -4.92
N MET A 53 -5.07 6.43 -4.56
CA MET A 53 -3.66 6.74 -4.84
C MET A 53 -3.37 6.81 -6.35
N LYS A 54 -4.09 6.03 -7.17
CA LYS A 54 -3.99 6.08 -8.64
C LYS A 54 -4.36 7.43 -9.24
N LYS A 55 -5.26 8.18 -8.59
CA LYS A 55 -5.69 9.51 -9.03
C LYS A 55 -4.85 10.64 -8.42
N THR A 56 -3.84 10.30 -7.61
CA THR A 56 -3.01 11.27 -6.92
C THR A 56 -1.63 11.31 -7.59
N PRO A 57 -1.30 12.35 -8.38
CA PRO A 57 -0.09 12.37 -9.23
C PRO A 57 1.24 12.21 -8.49
N LYS A 58 1.29 12.55 -7.21
CA LYS A 58 2.49 12.37 -6.38
C LYS A 58 2.72 10.92 -5.94
N TYR A 59 1.69 10.07 -6.01
CA TYR A 59 1.76 8.67 -5.61
C TYR A 59 1.84 7.72 -6.79
N SER A 60 1.13 8.02 -7.87
CA SER A 60 1.03 7.13 -9.02
C SER A 60 1.08 7.91 -10.33
N TYR A 61 1.65 7.24 -11.32
CA TYR A 61 1.62 7.67 -12.70
C TYR A 61 1.06 6.53 -13.55
N GLU A 62 0.08 6.87 -14.38
CA GLU A 62 -0.59 5.98 -15.32
C GLU A 62 0.13 6.02 -16.68
N HIS A 63 0.48 4.84 -17.18
CA HIS A 63 1.09 4.65 -18.50
C HIS A 63 0.08 3.95 -19.40
N GLU A 64 -0.24 4.57 -20.53
CA GLU A 64 -1.02 3.95 -21.60
C GLU A 64 -0.04 3.35 -22.62
N ILE A 65 -0.07 2.03 -22.80
CA ILE A 65 0.75 1.31 -23.78
C ILE A 65 -0.20 0.53 -24.69
N GLY A 66 -0.50 1.10 -25.86
CA GLY A 66 -1.54 0.57 -26.75
C GLY A 66 -2.90 0.54 -26.04
N ASN A 67 -3.47 -0.65 -25.90
CA ASN A 67 -4.75 -0.88 -25.20
C ASN A 67 -4.58 -1.28 -23.72
N SER A 68 -3.36 -1.25 -23.18
CA SER A 68 -3.08 -1.63 -21.79
C SER A 68 -2.72 -0.44 -20.93
N THR A 69 -3.43 -0.30 -19.81
CA THR A 69 -3.11 0.69 -18.76
C THR A 69 -2.23 0.05 -17.70
N GLN A 70 -1.04 0.60 -17.48
CA GLN A 70 -0.15 0.22 -16.40
C GLN A 70 0.01 1.36 -15.41
N HIS A 71 0.29 1.04 -14.14
CA HIS A 71 0.60 2.05 -13.14
C HIS A 71 1.98 1.82 -12.57
N SER A 72 2.68 2.93 -12.43
CA SER A 72 3.91 3.03 -11.65
C SER A 72 3.67 3.88 -10.41
N TYR A 73 4.48 3.66 -9.38
CA TYR A 73 4.32 4.28 -8.08
C TYR A 73 5.62 4.95 -7.64
N SER A 74 5.48 6.04 -6.89
CA SER A 74 6.59 6.82 -6.38
C SER A 74 7.12 6.27 -5.04
N LEU A 75 8.29 6.75 -4.62
CA LEU A 75 8.76 6.53 -3.25
C LEU A 75 7.86 7.20 -2.21
N GLU A 76 7.25 8.34 -2.56
CA GLU A 76 6.30 9.02 -1.67
C GLU A 76 5.08 8.13 -1.38
N ALA A 77 4.62 7.31 -2.34
CA ALA A 77 3.56 6.33 -2.11
C ALA A 77 3.94 5.30 -1.02
N ALA A 78 5.18 4.78 -1.08
CA ALA A 78 5.68 3.84 -0.06
C ALA A 78 5.74 4.52 1.32
N ASN A 79 6.35 5.71 1.38
CA ASN A 79 6.51 6.47 2.60
C ASN A 79 5.16 6.83 3.24
N PHE A 80 4.17 7.18 2.42
CA PHE A 80 2.82 7.46 2.87
C PHE A 80 2.18 6.23 3.53
N ILE A 81 2.21 5.07 2.85
CA ILE A 81 1.63 3.83 3.39
C ILE A 81 2.32 3.43 4.70
N VAL A 82 3.65 3.49 4.74
CA VAL A 82 4.41 3.20 5.97
C VAL A 82 4.06 4.18 7.08
N GLY A 83 3.88 5.47 6.77
CA GLY A 83 3.44 6.49 7.71
C GLY A 83 2.05 6.20 8.29
N GLU A 84 1.10 5.76 7.46
CA GLU A 84 -0.23 5.38 7.91
C GLU A 84 -0.20 4.09 8.77
N ILE A 85 0.61 3.10 8.40
CA ILE A 85 0.82 1.89 9.22
C ILE A 85 1.43 2.27 10.57
N LYS A 86 2.43 3.14 10.60
CA LYS A 86 3.07 3.59 11.84
C LYS A 86 2.10 4.25 12.81
N LYS A 87 1.09 4.98 12.30
CA LYS A 87 0.06 5.63 13.13
C LYS A 87 -0.90 4.62 13.77
N ASN A 88 -1.13 3.48 13.12
CA ASN A 88 -2.08 2.46 13.60
C ASN A 88 -1.66 1.04 13.14
N PRO A 89 -0.59 0.48 13.72
CA PRO A 89 0.07 -0.74 13.20
C PRO A 89 -0.79 -2.01 13.29
N GLU A 90 -1.81 -2.03 14.16
CA GLU A 90 -2.65 -3.20 14.41
C GLU A 90 -3.99 -3.16 13.70
N ARG A 91 -4.60 -1.97 13.53
CA ARG A 91 -5.99 -1.85 13.03
C ARG A 91 -6.11 -1.22 11.65
N ILE A 92 -5.06 -0.58 11.13
CA ILE A 92 -5.14 0.17 9.86
C ILE A 92 -5.75 -0.67 8.72
N ILE A 93 -5.32 -1.92 8.56
CA ILE A 93 -5.84 -2.79 7.51
C ILE A 93 -7.32 -3.12 7.72
N THR A 94 -7.72 -3.42 8.96
CA THR A 94 -9.12 -3.74 9.26
C THR A 94 -10.02 -2.53 9.06
N ASP A 95 -9.55 -1.34 9.40
CA ASP A 95 -10.30 -0.10 9.27
C ASP A 95 -10.47 0.29 7.80
N ILE A 96 -9.40 0.22 7.01
CA ILE A 96 -9.42 0.42 5.56
C ILE A 96 -10.39 -0.54 4.89
N LYS A 97 -10.31 -1.84 5.19
CA LYS A 97 -11.21 -2.86 4.61
C LYS A 97 -12.67 -2.60 4.96
N LYS A 98 -12.96 -2.25 6.22
CA LYS A 98 -14.32 -1.93 6.66
C LYS A 98 -14.86 -0.71 5.91
N ALA A 99 -14.05 0.33 5.73
CA ALA A 99 -14.45 1.52 5.00
C ALA A 99 -14.65 1.25 3.51
N ASN A 100 -13.79 0.45 2.89
CA ASN A 100 -13.92 0.05 1.48
C ASN A 100 -15.11 -0.86 1.17
N LYS A 101 -15.66 -1.57 2.17
CA LYS A 101 -16.90 -2.37 2.05
C LYS A 101 -18.18 -1.54 2.17
N LYS A 102 -18.11 -0.36 2.80
CA LYS A 102 -19.26 0.55 3.01
C LYS A 102 -19.45 1.54 1.86
N ARG A 103 -18.45 1.68 0.99
CA ARG A 103 -18.47 2.49 -0.23
C ARG A 103 -19.01 1.67 -1.38
#